data_AF-A0A8S9X8X3-F1
#
_entry.id   AF-A0A8S9X8X3-F1
#
_cell.length_a   1.000
_cell.length_b   1.000
_cell.length_c   1.000
_cell.angle_alpha   90.00
_cell.angle_beta   90.00
_cell.angle_gamma   90.00
#
_symmetry.space_group_name_H-M   'P 1'
#
loop_
_entity.id
_entity.type
_entity.pdbx_description
1 polymer ?
#
loop_
_entity_poly.entity_id
_entity_poly.type
_entity_poly.pdbx_seq_one_letter_code
_entity_poly.pdbx_strand_id
1 'polypeptide(L)'
;MSIVNRGLDMRCGLLLAGNPLSCDCSLVWIGHWLRRWVRESLVIHTADHESGHRLLRAVREATCRDRAGRAVPLFDLHPEHLSCHASALSSAPRSLPWPLMFLPIVLAVR
;
A
#
# COMPACT_ATOMS: atom_id res chain seq x y z
N MET A 1 35.97 7.40 21.24
CA MET A 1 35.23 8.01 20.11
C MET A 1 35.00 6.93 19.05
N SER A 2 34.03 6.04 19.26
CA SER A 2 33.67 5.05 18.23
C SER A 2 32.54 5.65 17.42
N ILE A 3 32.84 5.94 16.16
CA ILE A 3 31.84 6.28 15.14
C ILE A 3 30.97 5.04 15.01
N VAL A 4 29.80 5.07 15.67
CA VAL A 4 28.72 4.14 15.34
C VAL A 4 28.36 4.51 13.91
N ASN A 5 28.89 3.74 12.98
CA ASN A 5 28.55 3.80 11.58
C ASN A 5 27.07 3.39 11.49
N ARG A 6 26.18 4.37 11.67
CA ARG A 6 24.75 4.23 11.35
C ARG A 6 24.66 4.17 9.82
N GLY A 7 25.10 3.05 9.27
CA GLY A 7 24.81 2.63 7.91
C GLY A 7 23.33 2.26 7.82
N LEU A 8 22.46 3.26 7.97
CA LEU A 8 21.18 3.22 7.29
C LEU A 8 21.47 3.75 5.88
N ASP A 9 22.02 2.87 5.05
CA ASP A 9 21.99 3.04 3.59
C ASP A 9 20.51 2.95 3.18
N MET A 10 19.78 4.04 3.38
CA MET A 10 18.38 4.20 2.97
C MET A 10 18.36 4.30 1.44
N ARG A 11 18.52 3.15 0.79
CA ARG A 11 18.13 2.98 -0.61
C ARG A 11 16.61 3.10 -0.67
N CYS A 12 16.11 4.29 -1.00
CA CYS A 12 14.71 4.61 -1.31
C CYS A 12 13.66 3.76 -0.57
N GLY A 13 13.33 4.16 0.67
CA GLY A 13 12.26 3.55 1.48
C GLY A 13 10.99 4.40 1.53
N LEU A 14 9.86 3.78 1.86
CA LEU A 14 8.58 4.45 2.10
C LEU A 14 8.23 4.34 3.59
N LEU A 15 8.09 5.48 4.28
CA LEU A 15 7.72 5.54 5.70
C LEU A 15 6.20 5.59 5.85
N LEU A 16 5.60 4.50 6.32
CA LEU A 16 4.15 4.33 6.46
C LEU A 16 3.67 4.25 7.91
N ALA A 17 4.56 4.02 8.87
CA ALA A 17 4.21 3.93 10.28
C ALA A 17 3.66 5.26 10.81
N GLY A 18 2.74 5.20 11.77
CA GLY A 18 2.10 6.39 12.37
C GLY A 18 0.96 7.01 11.56
N ASN A 19 0.61 6.46 10.39
CA ASN A 19 -0.53 6.92 9.62
C ASN A 19 -1.85 6.28 10.10
N PRO A 20 -2.97 7.04 10.17
CA PRO A 20 -4.27 6.52 10.57
C PRO A 20 -4.98 5.80 9.40
N LEU A 21 -4.39 4.71 8.92
CA LEU A 21 -4.90 3.97 7.74
C LEU A 21 -6.08 3.07 8.11
N SER A 22 -7.06 2.97 7.22
CA SER A 22 -8.18 2.02 7.33
C SER A 22 -7.88 0.75 6.52
N CYS A 23 -8.15 -0.43 7.08
CA CYS A 23 -7.99 -1.68 6.34
C CYS A 23 -9.14 -1.86 5.35
N ASP A 24 -8.91 -1.54 4.08
CA ASP A 24 -9.86 -1.75 2.99
C ASP A 24 -9.17 -2.23 1.71
N CYS A 25 -9.97 -2.51 0.68
CA CYS A 25 -9.49 -3.05 -0.59
C CYS A 25 -8.57 -2.09 -1.37
N SER A 26 -8.70 -0.78 -1.17
CA SER A 26 -7.82 0.21 -1.80
C SER A 26 -6.41 0.19 -1.22
N LEU A 27 -6.23 -0.41 -0.03
CA LEU A 27 -4.94 -0.51 0.64
C LEU A 27 -4.22 -1.84 0.38
N VAL A 28 -4.87 -2.84 -0.20
CA VAL A 28 -4.29 -4.18 -0.42
C VAL A 28 -2.98 -4.13 -1.24
N TRP A 29 -2.87 -3.21 -2.20
CA TRP A 29 -1.68 -3.09 -3.03
C TRP A 29 -0.42 -2.79 -2.21
N ILE A 30 -0.54 -2.06 -1.08
CA ILE A 30 0.62 -1.71 -0.26
C ILE A 30 1.20 -2.95 0.43
N GLY A 31 0.33 -3.84 0.91
CA GLY A 31 0.77 -5.11 1.51
C GLY A 31 1.49 -5.98 0.48
N HIS A 32 0.96 -6.04 -0.75
CA HIS A 32 1.62 -6.73 -1.86
C HIS A 32 2.99 -6.11 -2.18
N TRP A 33 3.06 -4.78 -2.29
CA TRP A 33 4.29 -4.05 -2.56
C TRP A 33 5.33 -4.28 -1.46
N LEU A 34 4.96 -4.20 -0.18
CA LEU A 34 5.87 -4.45 0.95
C LEU A 34 6.47 -5.87 0.92
N ARG A 35 5.66 -6.89 0.65
CA ARG A 35 6.14 -8.28 0.52
C ARG A 35 7.13 -8.45 -0.64
N ARG A 36 6.88 -7.77 -1.76
CA ARG A 36 7.80 -7.75 -2.91
C ARG A 36 9.10 -7.02 -2.56
N TRP A 37 8.98 -5.83 -1.99
CA TRP A 37 10.11 -4.98 -1.62
C TRP A 37 11.03 -5.70 -0.64
N VAL A 38 10.50 -6.32 0.43
CA VAL A 38 11.31 -7.11 1.37
C VAL A 38 12.10 -8.21 0.65
N ARG A 39 11.46 -8.98 -0.23
CA ARG A 39 12.13 -10.04 -0.99
C ARG A 39 13.26 -9.49 -1.87
N GLU A 40 13.01 -8.40 -2.58
CA GLU A 40 14.01 -7.75 -3.43
C GLU A 40 15.17 -7.17 -2.60
N SER A 41 14.87 -6.51 -1.47
CA SER A 41 15.88 -5.96 -0.55
C SER A 41 16.76 -7.05 0.07
N LEU A 42 16.19 -8.19 0.46
CA LEU A 42 16.97 -9.29 1.03
C LEU A 42 17.89 -9.96 -0.01
N VAL A 43 17.41 -10.10 -1.24
CA VAL A 43 18.18 -10.70 -2.35
C VAL A 43 19.33 -9.77 -2.79
N ILE A 44 19.07 -8.47 -2.96
CA ILE A 44 20.06 -7.51 -3.48
C ILE A 44 21.13 -7.20 -2.44
N HIS A 45 20.79 -7.18 -1.15
CA HIS A 45 21.75 -6.80 -0.10
C HIS A 45 22.52 -7.98 0.50
N THR A 46 22.37 -9.20 -0.04
CA THR A 46 22.94 -10.43 0.54
C THR A 46 22.75 -10.44 2.06
N ALA A 47 21.50 -10.19 2.49
CA ALA A 47 21.24 -9.81 3.88
C ALA A 47 21.59 -10.97 4.82
N ASP A 48 22.36 -10.68 5.87
CA ASP A 48 22.56 -11.61 6.97
C ASP A 48 21.24 -11.81 7.75
N HIS A 49 21.20 -12.86 8.59
CA HIS A 49 20.02 -13.21 9.36
C HIS A 49 19.52 -12.03 10.24
N GLU A 50 20.42 -11.32 10.91
CA GLU A 50 20.05 -10.21 11.79
C GLU A 50 19.47 -9.03 11.01
N SER A 51 20.12 -8.65 9.91
CA SER A 51 19.65 -7.60 9.01
C SER A 51 18.27 -7.93 8.43
N GLY A 52 18.02 -9.18 8.07
CA GLY A 52 16.71 -9.63 7.60
C GLY A 52 15.61 -9.55 8.67
N HIS A 53 15.92 -9.93 9.91
CA HIS A 53 14.97 -9.78 11.04
C HIS A 53 14.66 -8.32 11.34
N ARG A 54 15.65 -7.43 11.29
CA ARG A 54 15.43 -5.98 11.46
C ARG A 54 14.52 -5.42 10.36
N LEU A 55 14.75 -5.81 9.11
CA LEU A 55 13.92 -5.40 7.98
C LEU A 55 12.46 -5.85 8.15
N LEU A 56 12.25 -7.12 8.51
CA LEU A 56 10.92 -7.68 8.72
C LEU A 56 10.17 -7.03 9.89
N ARG A 57 10.87 -6.62 10.96
CA ARG A 57 10.26 -5.86 12.05
C ARG A 57 9.84 -4.47 11.57
N ALA A 58 10.75 -3.74 10.92
CA ALA A 58 10.48 -2.39 10.45
C ALA A 58 9.27 -2.33 9.49
N VAL A 59 9.16 -3.28 8.57
CA VAL A 59 8.04 -3.34 7.62
C VAL A 59 6.69 -3.66 8.29
N ARG A 60 6.69 -4.30 9.45
CA ARG A 60 5.47 -4.59 10.23
C ARG A 60 5.01 -3.43 11.13
N GLU A 61 5.83 -2.41 11.32
CA GLU A 61 5.47 -1.23 12.12
C GLU A 61 4.36 -0.38 11.46
N ALA A 62 4.23 -0.47 10.13
CA ALA A 62 3.12 0.13 9.43
C ALA A 62 1.85 -0.71 9.59
N THR A 63 0.80 -0.12 10.15
CA THR A 63 -0.48 -0.80 10.43
C THR A 63 -1.67 -0.05 9.82
N CYS A 64 -2.73 -0.78 9.50
CA CYS A 64 -4.06 -0.23 9.30
C CYS A 64 -4.99 -0.64 10.45
N ARG A 65 -6.17 -0.03 10.52
CA ARG A 65 -7.21 -0.35 11.49
C ARG A 65 -8.37 -1.06 10.81
N ASP A 66 -8.76 -2.23 11.29
CA ASP A 66 -9.89 -2.99 10.75
C ASP A 66 -11.25 -2.48 11.26
N ARG A 67 -12.35 -3.07 10.79
CA ARG A 67 -13.72 -2.72 11.22
C ARG A 67 -13.97 -2.96 12.72
N ALA A 68 -13.21 -3.85 13.34
CA ALA A 68 -13.26 -4.12 14.78
C ALA A 68 -12.32 -3.19 15.59
N GLY A 69 -11.62 -2.27 14.93
CA GLY A 69 -10.68 -1.35 15.55
C GLY A 69 -9.29 -1.92 15.82
N ARG A 70 -9.00 -3.15 15.38
CA ARG A 70 -7.72 -3.82 15.60
C ARG A 70 -6.66 -3.27 14.66
N ALA A 71 -5.45 -3.09 15.17
CA ALA A 71 -4.29 -2.77 14.36
C ALA A 71 -3.81 -4.02 13.62
N VAL A 72 -3.75 -3.95 12.29
CA VAL A 72 -3.30 -5.04 11.40
C VAL A 72 -2.05 -4.56 10.66
N PRO A 73 -0.93 -5.30 10.70
CA PRO A 73 0.26 -4.94 9.94
C PRO A 73 -0.05 -4.90 8.43
N LEU A 74 0.35 -3.82 7.75
CA LEU A 74 0.16 -3.68 6.31
C LEU A 74 0.86 -4.81 5.53
N PHE A 75 2.00 -5.29 6.03
CA PHE A 75 2.71 -6.43 5.47
C PHE A 75 1.86 -7.72 5.42
N ASP A 76 1.02 -7.92 6.44
CA ASP A 76 0.15 -9.08 6.59
C ASP A 76 -1.25 -8.83 5.97
N LEU A 77 -1.47 -7.68 5.33
CA LEU A 77 -2.70 -7.34 4.64
C LEU A 77 -2.80 -8.11 3.31
N HIS A 78 -3.85 -8.92 3.18
CA HIS A 78 -4.11 -9.75 2.01
C HIS A 78 -5.56 -9.59 1.52
N PRO A 79 -5.81 -9.67 0.21
CA PRO A 79 -7.15 -9.49 -0.37
C PRO A 79 -8.17 -10.52 0.14
N GLU A 80 -7.74 -11.75 0.40
CA GLU A 80 -8.57 -12.83 0.94
C GLU A 80 -9.17 -12.50 2.31
N HIS A 81 -8.50 -11.68 3.13
CA HIS A 81 -8.99 -11.28 4.45
C HIS A 81 -10.00 -10.13 4.41
N LEU A 82 -10.13 -9.46 3.25
CA LEU A 82 -10.96 -8.27 3.07
C LEU A 82 -12.16 -8.52 2.14
N SER A 83 -12.32 -9.75 1.62
CA SER A 83 -13.36 -10.11 0.64
C SER A 83 -13.38 -9.15 -0.56
N CYS A 84 -12.20 -8.77 -1.06
CA CYS A 84 -12.09 -7.78 -2.12
C CYS A 84 -12.59 -8.32 -3.45
N HIS A 85 -13.67 -7.72 -3.97
CA HIS A 85 -14.10 -7.92 -5.34
C HIS A 85 -13.28 -7.01 -6.27
N ALA A 86 -12.78 -7.56 -7.37
CA ALA A 86 -12.15 -6.79 -8.43
C ALA A 86 -13.15 -5.75 -8.97
N SER A 87 -13.08 -4.52 -8.47
CA SER A 87 -14.02 -3.47 -8.82
C SER A 87 -13.45 -2.73 -10.01
N ALA A 88 -14.06 -2.87 -11.19
CA ALA A 88 -13.78 -2.04 -12.38
C ALA A 88 -14.12 -0.53 -12.19
N LEU A 89 -14.33 -0.08 -10.95
CA LEU A 89 -14.94 1.20 -10.56
C LEU A 89 -14.06 2.04 -9.61
N SER A 90 -12.76 1.76 -9.45
CA SER A 90 -11.88 2.62 -8.63
C SER A 90 -11.69 4.05 -9.18
N SER A 91 -12.29 4.39 -10.31
CA SER A 91 -12.30 5.72 -10.89
C SER A 91 -13.71 6.16 -11.28
N ALA A 92 -14.52 6.54 -10.29
CA ALA A 92 -15.72 7.34 -10.58
C ALA A 92 -15.96 8.34 -9.44
N PRO A 93 -15.74 9.65 -9.64
CA PRO A 93 -16.34 10.65 -8.78
C PRO A 93 -17.87 10.55 -8.90
N ARG A 94 -18.54 10.58 -7.76
CA ARG A 94 -20.01 10.49 -7.66
C ARG A 94 -20.70 11.71 -8.30
N SER A 95 -21.77 11.39 -9.01
CA SER A 95 -22.97 12.19 -9.35
C SER A 95 -22.82 13.39 -10.29
N LEU A 96 -23.06 13.17 -11.58
CA LEU A 96 -23.86 14.11 -12.38
C LEU A 96 -25.30 13.55 -12.48
N PRO A 97 -26.35 14.37 -12.27
CA PRO A 97 -27.73 13.92 -12.45
C PRO A 97 -28.00 13.56 -13.91
N TRP A 98 -28.98 12.68 -14.10
CA TRP A 98 -29.20 11.91 -15.33
C TRP A 98 -29.66 12.65 -16.61
N PRO A 99 -30.00 13.96 -16.69
CA PRO A 99 -30.44 14.53 -17.97
C PRO A 99 -29.30 14.93 -18.92
N LEU A 100 -28.03 14.94 -18.50
CA LEU A 100 -26.91 15.42 -19.35
C LEU A 100 -26.19 14.34 -20.15
N MET A 101 -26.53 13.05 -19.97
CA MET A 101 -25.85 11.94 -20.66
C MET A 101 -26.26 11.80 -22.14
N PHE A 102 -27.32 12.49 -22.57
CA PHE A 102 -27.89 12.37 -23.92
C PHE A 102 -27.89 13.67 -24.72
N LEU A 103 -26.98 14.63 -24.45
CA LEU A 103 -26.81 15.74 -25.39
C LEU A 103 -26.18 15.17 -26.67
N PRO A 104 -26.90 15.12 -27.81
CA PRO A 104 -26.31 14.57 -29.01
C PRO A 104 -25.31 15.60 -29.55
N ILE A 105 -24.08 15.16 -29.81
CA ILE A 105 -23.03 15.96 -30.47
C ILE A 105 -23.46 16.17 -31.93
N VAL A 106 -24.37 17.12 -32.18
CA VAL A 106 -24.93 17.36 -33.53
C VAL A 106 -24.41 18.67 -34.16
N LEU A 107 -23.45 19.34 -33.54
CA LEU A 107 -22.88 20.59 -34.09
C LEU A 107 -21.46 20.46 -34.64
N ALA A 108 -20.93 19.24 -34.82
CA ALA A 108 -19.59 19.04 -35.36
C ALA A 108 -19.55 18.46 -36.80
N VAL A 109 -20.69 18.35 -37.49
CA VAL A 109 -20.74 18.02 -38.93
C VAL A 109 -21.92 18.75 -39.59
N ARG A 110 -21.76 20.06 -39.81
CA ARG A 110 -22.15 20.76 -41.04
C ARG A 110 -21.58 22.17 -41.06
#